data_AF-A0A4S2LYB8-F1
#
_entry.id   AF-A0A4S2LYB8-F1
#
_cell.length_a   1.000
_cell.length_b   1.000
_cell.length_c   1.000
_cell.angle_alpha   90.00
_cell.angle_beta   90.00
_cell.angle_gamma   90.00
#
_symmetry.space_group_name_H-M   'P 1'
#
loop_
_entity.id
_entity.type
_entity.pdbx_description
1 polymer ?
#
loop_
_entity_poly.entity_id
_entity_poly.type
_entity_poly.pdbx_seq_one_letter_code
_entity_poly.pdbx_strand_id
1 'polypeptide(L)'
;MTAKPSRESCPSGPILSMLADAVNLTEKQNQYGLPAGPIWHPARRVSTYRDPLLKITYLTCATVITTSLIIECILLRLVVMPYLHESGFSATRCVYIGSRIIQNAVKCENKCSKDRSTFQCIRVMVAYAKNNQNYTANLFDNIATYQHYHTLGCATSSCQRRNEANRASVEEFHQLIRRSARFDCFTHEDHVNEALLHKFYGPATLFNTLFWPLTLLVISSLVLMVVWIYDRCRAWGDENTVIA
;
A
#
# COMPACT_ATOMS: atom_id res chain seq x y z
N MET A 1 44.43 25.01 28.63
CA MET A 1 43.10 25.48 28.19
C MET A 1 43.14 25.62 26.68
N THR A 2 42.65 24.62 25.96
CA THR A 2 42.63 24.61 24.48
C THR A 2 41.21 24.39 24.02
N ALA A 3 40.72 25.35 23.24
CA ALA A 3 39.35 25.50 22.81
C ALA A 3 38.99 24.55 21.65
N LYS A 4 37.70 24.23 21.61
CA LYS A 4 36.94 23.37 20.72
C LYS A 4 36.89 23.91 19.28
N PRO A 5 36.94 23.07 18.21
CA PRO A 5 36.49 23.48 16.90
C PRO A 5 35.01 23.13 16.68
N SER A 6 34.37 24.06 16.01
CA SER A 6 32.97 24.19 15.62
C SER A 6 32.46 23.08 14.70
N ARG A 7 31.19 22.69 14.91
CA ARG A 7 30.40 21.90 13.97
C ARG A 7 30.19 22.73 12.69
N GLU A 8 30.72 22.27 11.57
CA GLU A 8 30.27 22.72 10.25
C GLU A 8 29.16 21.79 9.76
N SER A 9 28.04 22.43 9.45
CA SER A 9 26.79 21.85 8.99
C SER A 9 26.93 21.34 7.55
N CYS A 10 26.40 20.15 7.26
CA CYS A 10 26.29 19.64 5.89
C CYS A 10 25.43 20.57 5.03
N PRO A 11 25.82 20.88 3.78
CA PRO A 11 24.94 21.57 2.86
C PRO A 11 23.83 20.63 2.39
N SER A 12 22.64 21.22 2.33
CA SER A 12 21.38 20.66 1.85
C SER A 12 21.52 20.03 0.45
N GLY A 13 20.81 18.93 0.23
CA GLY A 13 20.80 18.17 -1.02
C GLY A 13 20.33 18.94 -2.28
N PRO A 14 20.31 18.26 -3.44
CA PRO A 14 20.49 18.85 -4.77
C PRO A 14 19.26 19.58 -5.36
N ILE A 15 18.31 20.04 -4.55
CA ILE A 15 17.08 20.69 -5.05
C ILE A 15 17.19 22.22 -5.10
N LEU A 16 18.14 22.83 -4.36
CA LEU A 16 18.24 24.28 -4.20
C LEU A 16 19.34 24.96 -5.05
N SER A 17 20.21 24.22 -5.74
CA SER A 17 21.34 24.77 -6.48
C SER A 17 21.02 25.23 -7.90
N MET A 18 19.82 24.99 -8.43
CA MET A 18 19.47 25.36 -9.82
C MET A 18 19.07 26.84 -10.01
N LEU A 19 18.99 27.66 -8.95
CA LEU A 19 18.51 29.05 -9.03
C LEU A 19 19.58 30.13 -8.80
N ALA A 20 20.84 29.77 -8.53
CA ALA A 20 21.84 30.75 -8.08
C ALA A 20 22.89 31.16 -9.13
N ASP A 21 23.07 30.44 -10.24
CA ASP A 21 24.24 30.63 -11.12
C ASP A 21 24.05 31.60 -12.31
N ALA A 22 23.05 32.49 -12.27
CA ALA A 22 22.85 33.49 -13.33
C ALA A 22 23.56 34.83 -13.11
N VAL A 23 24.35 35.01 -12.04
CA VAL A 23 24.95 36.31 -11.71
C VAL A 23 26.40 36.13 -11.26
N ASN A 24 27.32 36.84 -11.93
CA ASN A 24 28.76 37.00 -11.65
C ASN A 24 29.74 36.06 -12.38
N LEU A 25 29.75 36.18 -13.70
CA LEU A 25 30.99 36.10 -14.48
C LEU A 25 31.64 37.49 -14.49
N THR A 26 32.76 37.66 -13.78
CA THR A 26 33.95 38.45 -14.15
C THR A 26 34.76 38.78 -12.89
N GLU A 27 35.89 38.12 -12.63
CA GLU A 27 37.13 38.83 -12.25
C GLU A 27 38.40 37.95 -12.36
N LYS A 28 39.21 38.28 -13.38
CA LYS A 28 40.69 38.28 -13.48
C LYS A 28 41.53 37.07 -13.03
N GLN A 29 42.08 36.41 -14.07
CA GLN A 29 43.40 35.79 -14.09
C GLN A 29 44.53 36.80 -13.86
N ASN A 30 45.50 36.46 -12.99
CA ASN A 30 46.96 36.56 -13.25
C ASN A 30 47.77 36.23 -11.99
N GLN A 31 48.62 35.18 -12.03
CA GLN A 31 50.09 35.32 -11.93
C GLN A 31 50.78 33.95 -11.91
N TYR A 32 51.77 33.80 -12.79
CA TYR A 32 52.61 32.62 -12.99
C TYR A 32 53.74 32.54 -11.96
N GLY A 33 54.04 31.32 -11.48
CA GLY A 33 55.26 30.95 -10.76
C GLY A 33 55.61 29.47 -11.03
N LEU A 34 56.85 29.22 -11.45
CA LEU A 34 57.42 27.97 -12.00
C LEU A 34 57.58 26.81 -10.97
N PRO A 35 57.89 25.57 -11.41
CA PRO A 35 57.28 24.33 -10.91
C PRO A 35 58.01 23.72 -9.70
N ALA A 36 57.25 23.30 -8.69
CA ALA A 36 57.68 22.29 -7.73
C ALA A 36 57.33 20.91 -8.31
N GLY A 37 58.30 19.99 -8.28
CA GLY A 37 58.24 18.67 -8.93
C GLY A 37 57.06 17.78 -8.51
N PRO A 38 56.85 16.65 -9.21
CA PRO A 38 55.71 15.79 -8.96
C PRO A 38 55.78 15.21 -7.55
N ILE A 39 54.91 15.71 -6.67
CA ILE A 39 54.56 15.06 -5.42
C ILE A 39 53.80 13.79 -5.83
N TRP A 40 54.48 12.65 -5.75
CA TRP A 40 53.87 11.35 -5.91
C TRP A 40 52.88 11.13 -4.76
N HIS A 41 51.62 11.50 -4.96
CA HIS A 41 50.56 10.91 -4.18
C HIS A 41 50.54 9.40 -4.49
N PRO A 42 50.54 8.52 -3.48
CA PRO A 42 50.42 7.10 -3.75
C PRO A 42 49.08 6.88 -4.45
N ALA A 43 49.16 6.55 -5.74
CA ALA A 43 48.04 6.07 -6.52
C ALA A 43 47.50 4.83 -5.80
N ARG A 44 46.50 5.06 -4.95
CA ARG A 44 45.78 4.02 -4.25
C ARG A 44 45.17 3.18 -5.37
N ARG A 45 45.62 1.93 -5.51
CA ARG A 45 45.08 0.94 -6.46
C ARG A 45 43.59 0.79 -6.17
N VAL A 46 42.78 1.63 -6.80
CA VAL A 46 41.33 1.52 -6.82
C VAL A 46 41.06 0.30 -7.70
N SER A 47 40.47 -0.74 -7.11
CA SER A 47 39.99 -1.88 -7.89
C SER A 47 38.92 -1.36 -8.84
N THR A 48 39.15 -1.46 -10.15
CA THR A 48 38.30 -0.95 -11.25
C THR A 48 36.82 -1.36 -11.12
N TYR A 49 36.53 -2.40 -10.33
CA TYR A 49 35.20 -2.94 -10.09
C TYR A 49 34.52 -2.48 -8.80
N ARG A 50 35.25 -1.93 -7.83
CA ARG A 50 34.71 -1.64 -6.50
C ARG A 50 33.75 -0.44 -6.50
N ASP A 51 34.14 0.64 -7.17
CA ASP A 51 33.38 1.88 -7.20
C ASP A 51 32.04 1.76 -7.97
N PRO A 52 31.97 1.13 -9.16
CA PRO A 52 30.68 0.91 -9.82
C PRO A 52 29.78 -0.04 -9.02
N LEU A 53 30.34 -1.07 -8.38
CA LEU A 53 29.57 -1.97 -7.51
C LEU A 53 28.95 -1.24 -6.33
N LEU A 54 29.69 -0.31 -5.73
CA LEU A 54 29.24 0.46 -4.57
C LEU A 54 28.12 1.43 -4.97
N LYS A 55 28.24 2.10 -6.12
CA LYS A 55 27.19 2.96 -6.69
C LYS A 55 25.93 2.17 -7.06
N ILE A 56 26.08 1.00 -7.69
CA ILE A 56 24.95 0.10 -7.98
C ILE A 56 24.26 -0.30 -6.67
N THR A 57 25.01 -0.66 -5.64
CA THR A 57 24.46 -1.06 -4.33
C THR A 57 23.69 0.08 -3.66
N TYR A 58 24.22 1.31 -3.70
CA TYR A 58 23.52 2.49 -3.20
C TYR A 58 22.20 2.73 -3.94
N LEU A 59 22.24 2.68 -5.27
CA LEU A 59 21.06 2.89 -6.11
C LEU A 59 20.01 1.80 -5.88
N THR A 60 20.40 0.53 -5.83
CA THR A 60 19.46 -0.57 -5.59
C THR A 60 18.86 -0.53 -4.18
N CYS A 61 19.63 -0.18 -3.16
CA CYS A 61 19.08 -0.04 -1.81
C CYS A 61 18.09 1.13 -1.74
N ALA A 62 18.42 2.27 -2.35
CA ALA A 62 17.53 3.43 -2.39
C ALA A 62 16.23 3.14 -3.18
N THR A 63 16.32 2.44 -4.32
CA THR A 63 15.13 2.04 -5.08
C THR A 63 14.28 1.02 -4.32
N VAL A 64 14.88 0.05 -3.65
CA VAL A 64 14.13 -0.93 -2.84
C VAL A 64 13.42 -0.24 -1.68
N ILE A 65 14.10 0.64 -0.94
CA ILE A 65 13.47 1.38 0.17
C ILE A 65 12.29 2.22 -0.33
N THR A 66 12.48 3.00 -1.40
CA THR A 66 11.41 3.85 -1.95
C THR A 66 10.24 3.03 -2.47
N THR A 67 10.49 1.95 -3.22
CA THR A 67 9.43 1.07 -3.73
C THR A 67 8.70 0.33 -2.61
N SER A 68 9.41 -0.18 -1.60
CA SER A 68 8.80 -0.82 -0.42
C SER A 68 7.89 0.14 0.34
N LEU A 69 8.30 1.39 0.56
CA LEU A 69 7.46 2.41 1.19
C LEU A 69 6.19 2.69 0.40
N ILE A 70 6.29 2.80 -0.93
CA ILE A 70 5.13 3.02 -1.81
C ILE A 70 4.18 1.82 -1.72
N ILE A 71 4.71 0.60 -1.84
CA ILE A 71 3.91 -0.64 -1.76
C ILE A 71 3.24 -0.77 -0.39
N GLU A 72 3.96 -0.49 0.69
CA GLU A 72 3.41 -0.51 2.05
C GLU A 72 2.24 0.47 2.19
N CYS A 73 2.40 1.72 1.72
CA CYS A 73 1.31 2.71 1.73
C CYS A 73 0.07 2.24 0.96
N ILE A 74 0.26 1.58 -0.18
CA ILE A 74 -0.82 1.02 -0.99
C ILE A 74 -1.51 -0.12 -0.23
N LEU A 75 -0.75 -1.07 0.32
CA LEU A 75 -1.29 -2.24 1.02
C LEU A 75 -2.00 -1.85 2.33
N LEU A 76 -1.54 -0.82 3.03
CA LEU A 76 -2.23 -0.27 4.20
C LEU A 76 -3.66 0.18 3.83
N ARG A 77 -3.83 0.88 2.71
CA ARG A 77 -5.16 1.33 2.26
C ARG A 77 -6.00 0.19 1.71
N LEU A 78 -5.40 -0.72 0.94
CA LEU A 78 -6.14 -1.78 0.26
C LEU A 78 -6.50 -2.97 1.14
N VAL A 79 -5.75 -3.24 2.20
CA VAL A 79 -5.92 -4.46 3.01
C VAL A 79 -6.17 -4.13 4.48
N VAL A 80 -5.39 -3.24 5.09
CA VAL A 80 -5.53 -2.95 6.53
C VAL A 80 -6.81 -2.19 6.83
N MET A 81 -7.13 -1.16 6.05
CA MET A 81 -8.37 -0.40 6.24
C MET A 81 -9.64 -1.28 6.13
N PRO A 82 -9.83 -2.10 5.07
CA PRO A 82 -11.00 -2.99 5.01
C PRO A 82 -10.97 -4.09 6.08
N TYR A 83 -9.79 -4.58 6.48
CA TYR A 83 -9.69 -5.52 7.60
C TYR A 83 -10.18 -4.90 8.91
N LEU A 84 -9.77 -3.67 9.25
CA LEU A 84 -10.18 -3.03 10.51
C LEU A 84 -11.70 -2.91 10.57
N HIS A 85 -12.33 -2.55 9.45
CA HIS A 85 -13.77 -2.49 9.36
C HIS A 85 -14.42 -3.88 9.46
N GLU A 86 -13.87 -4.91 8.80
CA GLU A 86 -14.37 -6.29 8.90
C GLU A 86 -14.12 -6.93 10.29
N SER A 87 -13.11 -6.46 11.03
CA SER A 87 -12.75 -6.96 12.36
C SER A 87 -13.81 -6.64 13.43
N GLY A 88 -14.56 -5.55 13.25
CA GLY A 88 -15.68 -5.16 14.12
C GLY A 88 -16.88 -6.11 14.08
N PHE A 89 -16.91 -7.04 13.11
CA PHE A 89 -17.96 -8.04 13.05
C PHE A 89 -17.64 -9.25 13.93
N SER A 90 -18.57 -9.64 14.78
CA SER A 90 -18.46 -10.81 15.67
C SER A 90 -19.25 -11.99 15.11
N ALA A 91 -18.72 -13.20 15.24
CA ALA A 91 -19.39 -14.41 14.75
C ALA A 91 -20.66 -14.69 15.58
N THR A 92 -21.77 -14.97 14.91
CA THR A 92 -23.06 -15.33 15.53
C THR A 92 -23.85 -16.26 14.60
N ARG A 93 -24.99 -16.76 15.09
CA ARG A 93 -25.91 -17.56 14.29
C ARG A 93 -27.05 -16.69 13.76
N CYS A 94 -27.17 -16.64 12.44
CA CYS A 94 -28.26 -15.99 11.75
C CYS A 94 -29.35 -16.99 11.34
N VAL A 95 -30.58 -16.50 11.30
CA VAL A 95 -31.76 -17.22 10.84
C VAL A 95 -32.38 -16.42 9.70
N TYR A 96 -32.65 -17.08 8.57
CA TYR A 96 -33.32 -16.42 7.45
C TYR A 96 -34.77 -16.07 7.83
N ILE A 97 -35.16 -14.81 7.66
CA ILE A 97 -36.55 -14.35 7.90
C ILE A 97 -37.27 -14.15 6.58
N GLY A 98 -36.60 -13.52 5.60
CA GLY A 98 -37.24 -13.15 4.35
C GLY A 98 -36.32 -12.39 3.41
N SER A 99 -36.84 -12.07 2.24
CA SER A 99 -36.11 -11.35 1.19
C SER A 99 -37.06 -10.52 0.35
N ARG A 100 -36.57 -9.40 -0.19
CA ARG A 100 -37.33 -8.55 -1.12
C ARG A 100 -36.45 -8.08 -2.25
N ILE A 101 -37.01 -7.97 -3.45
CA ILE A 101 -36.34 -7.32 -4.58
C ILE A 101 -36.50 -5.81 -4.39
N ILE A 102 -35.37 -5.10 -4.28
CA ILE A 102 -35.36 -3.64 -4.13
C ILE A 102 -35.34 -2.98 -5.50
N GLN A 103 -34.48 -3.48 -6.39
CA GLN A 103 -34.28 -2.90 -7.71
C GLN A 103 -34.00 -4.01 -8.72
N ASN A 104 -34.67 -3.94 -9.88
CA ASN A 104 -34.56 -4.99 -10.90
C ASN A 104 -33.26 -4.92 -11.71
N ALA A 105 -32.61 -3.75 -11.75
CA ALA A 105 -31.37 -3.54 -12.49
C ALA A 105 -30.50 -2.49 -11.77
N VAL A 106 -29.42 -2.95 -11.15
CA VAL A 106 -28.35 -2.13 -10.58
C VAL A 106 -27.11 -2.28 -11.45
N LYS A 107 -26.49 -1.17 -11.82
CA LYS A 107 -25.27 -1.17 -12.65
C LYS A 107 -24.08 -1.73 -11.87
N CYS A 108 -23.24 -2.47 -12.57
CA CYS A 108 -21.99 -2.99 -12.04
C CYS A 108 -20.90 -2.96 -13.11
N GLU A 109 -19.63 -2.96 -12.68
CA GLU A 109 -18.46 -2.93 -13.57
C GLU A 109 -17.79 -4.30 -13.61
N ASN A 110 -17.44 -4.75 -14.81
CA ASN A 110 -16.64 -5.96 -15.02
C ASN A 110 -15.47 -5.69 -15.97
N LYS A 111 -14.49 -6.60 -15.98
CA LYS A 111 -13.24 -6.49 -16.77
C LYS A 111 -13.47 -6.31 -18.28
N CYS A 112 -14.59 -6.79 -18.82
CA CYS A 112 -14.83 -6.85 -20.27
C CYS A 112 -15.81 -5.79 -20.78
N SER A 113 -16.57 -5.14 -19.90
CA SER A 113 -17.64 -4.21 -20.25
C SER A 113 -17.92 -3.29 -19.08
N LYS A 114 -17.35 -2.09 -19.17
CA LYS A 114 -17.63 -1.01 -18.24
C LYS A 114 -19.06 -0.50 -18.43
N ASP A 115 -19.82 -0.43 -17.34
CA ASP A 115 -21.16 0.17 -17.20
C ASP A 115 -22.32 -0.41 -18.04
N ARG A 116 -22.13 -1.55 -18.71
CA ARG A 116 -23.20 -2.20 -19.51
C ARG A 116 -23.91 -3.33 -18.78
N SER A 117 -23.27 -3.87 -17.74
CA SER A 117 -23.80 -5.01 -17.02
C SER A 117 -24.63 -4.56 -15.82
N THR A 118 -25.72 -5.28 -15.60
CA THR A 118 -26.62 -5.04 -14.47
C THR A 118 -26.94 -6.35 -13.76
N PHE A 119 -27.27 -6.24 -12.48
CA PHE A 119 -27.76 -7.35 -11.67
C PHE A 119 -29.04 -6.94 -10.93
N GLN A 120 -29.84 -7.93 -10.52
CA GLN A 120 -31.03 -7.69 -9.71
C GLN A 120 -30.61 -7.52 -8.23
N CYS A 121 -30.99 -6.43 -7.60
CA CYS A 121 -30.69 -6.19 -6.20
C CYS A 121 -31.79 -6.78 -5.31
N ILE A 122 -31.42 -7.81 -4.55
CA ILE A 122 -32.25 -8.40 -3.50
C ILE A 122 -31.73 -7.98 -2.13
N ARG A 123 -32.62 -7.67 -1.20
CA ARG A 123 -32.30 -7.48 0.21
C ARG A 123 -32.73 -8.71 0.98
N VAL A 124 -31.79 -9.33 1.68
CA VAL A 124 -32.03 -10.51 2.53
C VAL A 124 -32.02 -10.06 3.98
N MET A 125 -33.06 -10.42 4.73
CA MET A 125 -33.22 -10.07 6.14
C MET A 125 -33.03 -11.32 7.01
N VAL A 126 -32.20 -11.19 8.03
CA VAL A 126 -31.84 -12.27 8.96
C VAL A 126 -32.13 -11.84 10.40
N ALA A 127 -32.52 -12.80 11.23
CA ALA A 127 -32.64 -12.62 12.68
C ALA A 127 -31.41 -13.22 13.35
N TYR A 128 -30.94 -12.57 14.40
CA TYR A 128 -29.92 -13.12 15.28
C TYR A 128 -30.19 -12.72 16.73
N ALA A 129 -29.68 -13.51 17.66
CA ALA A 129 -29.78 -13.20 19.09
C ALA A 129 -28.42 -12.73 19.62
N LYS A 130 -28.40 -11.59 20.32
CA LYS A 130 -27.22 -11.10 21.04
C LYS A 130 -27.69 -10.57 22.39
N ASN A 131 -26.99 -10.89 23.48
CA ASN A 131 -27.33 -10.44 24.84
C ASN A 131 -28.80 -10.69 25.23
N ASN A 132 -29.34 -11.87 24.86
CA ASN A 132 -30.73 -12.27 25.11
C ASN A 132 -31.80 -11.38 24.45
N GLN A 133 -31.42 -10.57 23.46
CA GLN A 133 -32.32 -9.80 22.62
C GLN A 133 -32.24 -10.29 21.16
N ASN A 134 -33.37 -10.24 20.46
CA ASN A 134 -33.45 -10.58 19.05
C ASN A 134 -33.33 -9.32 18.21
N TYR A 135 -32.41 -9.35 17.25
CA TYR A 135 -32.18 -8.28 16.30
C TYR A 135 -32.44 -8.78 14.89
N THR A 136 -32.71 -7.84 13.98
CA THR A 136 -32.89 -8.11 12.56
C THR A 136 -31.88 -7.31 11.76
N ALA A 137 -31.15 -7.95 10.87
CA ALA A 137 -30.12 -7.32 10.04
C ALA A 137 -30.31 -7.61 8.55
N ASN A 138 -29.81 -6.70 7.73
CA ASN A 138 -29.60 -6.93 6.30
C ASN A 138 -28.34 -7.77 6.12
N LEU A 139 -28.47 -8.89 5.43
CA LEU A 139 -27.37 -9.78 5.12
C LEU A 139 -26.67 -9.33 3.84
N PHE A 140 -25.35 -9.28 3.88
CA PHE A 140 -24.44 -9.08 2.76
C PHE A 140 -23.55 -10.32 2.62
N ASP A 141 -23.27 -10.75 1.39
CA ASP A 141 -22.44 -11.93 1.11
C ASP A 141 -21.02 -11.72 1.66
N ASN A 142 -20.47 -10.53 1.44
CA ASN A 142 -19.14 -10.18 1.91
C ASN A 142 -18.96 -8.65 2.02
N ILE A 143 -17.79 -8.24 2.51
CA ILE A 143 -17.47 -6.83 2.75
C ILE A 143 -17.40 -5.99 1.47
N ALA A 144 -17.04 -6.58 0.33
CA ALA A 144 -16.98 -5.84 -0.93
C ALA A 144 -18.38 -5.43 -1.40
N THR A 145 -19.36 -6.33 -1.28
CA THR A 145 -20.77 -6.03 -1.56
C THR A 145 -21.29 -4.95 -0.61
N TYR A 146 -20.97 -5.04 0.68
CA TYR A 146 -21.34 -4.03 1.67
C TYR A 146 -20.82 -2.64 1.29
N GLN A 147 -19.52 -2.50 1.04
CA GLN A 147 -18.90 -1.20 0.74
C GLN A 147 -19.54 -0.50 -0.47
N HIS A 148 -19.90 -1.24 -1.52
CA HIS A 148 -20.47 -0.66 -2.73
C HIS A 148 -22.00 -0.51 -2.72
N TYR A 149 -22.72 -1.38 -2.02
CA TYR A 149 -24.17 -1.50 -2.16
C TYR A 149 -24.96 -1.49 -0.84
N HIS A 150 -24.35 -1.15 0.30
CA HIS A 150 -25.03 -1.05 1.60
C HIS A 150 -26.20 -0.05 1.58
N THR A 151 -26.08 1.07 0.86
CA THR A 151 -27.13 2.10 0.77
C THR A 151 -28.44 1.56 0.19
N LEU A 152 -28.34 0.65 -0.79
CA LEU A 152 -29.48 -0.06 -1.38
C LEU A 152 -29.83 -1.33 -0.59
N GLY A 153 -28.92 -1.82 0.24
CA GLY A 153 -29.05 -3.08 0.99
C GLY A 153 -29.07 -4.30 0.07
N CYS A 154 -28.26 -4.30 -1.00
CA CYS A 154 -28.16 -5.46 -1.90
C CYS A 154 -27.31 -6.55 -1.24
N ALA A 155 -27.86 -7.75 -1.11
CA ALA A 155 -27.23 -8.84 -0.38
C ALA A 155 -26.03 -9.46 -1.12
N THR A 156 -26.03 -9.44 -2.46
CA THR A 156 -24.91 -9.93 -3.29
C THR A 156 -24.73 -9.01 -4.51
N SER A 157 -23.56 -9.07 -5.14
CA SER A 157 -23.17 -8.15 -6.22
C SER A 157 -22.39 -8.85 -7.35
N SER A 158 -22.95 -9.93 -7.89
CA SER A 158 -22.37 -10.64 -9.04
C SER A 158 -22.35 -9.75 -10.29
N CYS A 159 -21.18 -9.57 -10.90
CA CYS A 159 -21.00 -8.75 -12.10
C CYS A 159 -20.26 -9.49 -13.22
N GLN A 160 -21.00 -10.32 -13.93
CA GLN A 160 -20.61 -10.96 -15.18
C GLN A 160 -21.04 -10.12 -16.39
N ARG A 161 -20.50 -10.48 -17.56
CA ARG A 161 -20.76 -9.77 -18.83
C ARG A 161 -22.24 -9.81 -19.23
N ARG A 162 -22.92 -10.94 -19.00
CA ARG A 162 -24.32 -11.17 -19.38
C ARG A 162 -25.23 -10.91 -18.19
N ASN A 163 -26.27 -10.10 -18.40
CA ASN A 163 -27.22 -9.74 -17.34
C ASN A 163 -28.03 -10.96 -16.88
N GLU A 164 -28.30 -11.91 -17.78
CA GLU A 164 -29.00 -13.15 -17.46
C GLU A 164 -28.19 -14.00 -16.47
N ALA A 165 -26.87 -14.02 -16.62
CA ALA A 165 -25.98 -14.76 -15.72
C ALA A 165 -25.89 -14.09 -14.35
N ASN A 166 -25.90 -12.76 -14.30
CA ASN A 166 -25.98 -12.01 -13.03
C ASN A 166 -27.27 -12.32 -12.30
N ARG A 167 -28.40 -12.30 -13.01
CA ARG A 167 -29.71 -12.62 -12.46
C ARG A 167 -29.74 -14.06 -11.93
N ALA A 168 -29.25 -15.02 -12.71
CA ALA A 168 -29.16 -16.41 -12.28
C ALA A 168 -28.29 -16.57 -11.02
N SER A 169 -27.15 -15.88 -10.94
CA SER A 169 -26.25 -15.90 -9.78
C SER A 169 -26.91 -15.32 -8.52
N VAL A 170 -27.68 -14.24 -8.65
CA VAL A 170 -28.46 -13.66 -7.53
C VAL A 170 -29.57 -14.61 -7.08
N GLU A 171 -30.29 -15.22 -8.02
CA GLU A 171 -31.36 -16.18 -7.73
C GLU A 171 -30.81 -17.44 -7.05
N GLU A 172 -29.66 -17.95 -7.50
CA GLU A 172 -28.96 -19.08 -6.89
C GLU A 172 -28.55 -18.75 -5.45
N PHE A 173 -27.90 -17.61 -5.21
CA PHE A 173 -27.55 -17.15 -3.88
C PHE A 173 -28.79 -17.07 -2.98
N HIS A 174 -29.89 -16.49 -3.47
CA HIS A 174 -31.14 -16.40 -2.72
C HIS A 174 -31.68 -17.79 -2.34
N GLN A 175 -31.66 -18.74 -3.26
CA GLN A 175 -32.13 -20.10 -3.00
C GLN A 175 -31.25 -20.82 -1.97
N LEU A 176 -29.93 -20.65 -2.03
CA LEU A 176 -28.99 -21.24 -1.07
C LEU A 176 -29.25 -20.74 0.36
N ILE A 177 -29.40 -19.43 0.52
CA ILE A 177 -29.69 -18.83 1.84
C ILE A 177 -31.09 -19.23 2.33
N ARG A 178 -32.09 -19.24 1.45
CA ARG A 178 -33.46 -19.63 1.82
C ARG A 178 -33.56 -21.08 2.27
N ARG A 179 -32.79 -21.99 1.66
CA ARG A 179 -32.72 -23.40 2.06
C ARG A 179 -31.99 -23.57 3.40
N SER A 180 -31.04 -22.69 3.69
CA SER A 180 -30.26 -22.69 4.91
C SER A 180 -31.01 -21.94 6.01
N ALA A 181 -31.91 -22.63 6.72
CA ALA A 181 -32.75 -22.01 7.75
C ALA A 181 -31.92 -21.32 8.86
N ARG A 182 -30.74 -21.86 9.18
CA ARG A 182 -29.77 -21.28 10.12
C ARG A 182 -28.36 -21.43 9.55
N PHE A 183 -27.53 -20.42 9.73
CA PHE A 183 -26.13 -20.42 9.27
C PHE A 183 -25.29 -19.50 10.13
N ASP A 184 -23.98 -19.72 10.11
CA ASP A 184 -23.02 -18.85 10.77
C ASP A 184 -22.85 -17.57 9.93
N CYS A 185 -22.90 -16.44 10.62
CA CYS A 185 -22.79 -15.11 10.03
C CYS A 185 -21.98 -14.22 10.98
N PHE A 186 -21.69 -12.99 10.55
CA PHE A 186 -20.95 -12.04 11.34
C PHE A 186 -21.73 -10.74 11.48
N THR A 187 -21.89 -10.22 12.71
CA THR A 187 -22.67 -9.00 13.00
C THR A 187 -21.80 -7.94 13.65
N HIS A 188 -21.98 -6.68 13.27
CA HIS A 188 -21.22 -5.56 13.82
C HIS A 188 -21.78 -5.13 15.19
N GLU A 189 -20.93 -4.60 16.07
CA GLU A 189 -21.38 -4.09 17.38
C GLU A 189 -22.14 -2.77 17.26
N ASP A 190 -21.58 -1.80 16.54
CA ASP A 190 -22.19 -0.47 16.35
C ASP A 190 -23.31 -0.44 15.31
N HIS A 191 -23.36 -1.43 14.41
CA HIS A 191 -24.30 -1.49 13.28
C HIS A 191 -25.12 -2.78 13.35
N VAL A 192 -25.98 -2.85 14.36
CA VAL A 192 -26.81 -4.03 14.67
C VAL A 192 -27.74 -4.47 13.53
N ASN A 193 -27.98 -3.59 12.55
CA ASN A 193 -28.85 -3.85 11.40
C ASN A 193 -28.10 -4.45 10.20
N GLU A 194 -26.83 -4.81 10.36
CA GLU A 194 -25.96 -5.24 9.27
C GLU A 194 -25.22 -6.53 9.62
N ALA A 195 -25.24 -7.49 8.69
CA ALA A 195 -24.61 -8.80 8.86
C ALA A 195 -23.86 -9.21 7.59
N LEU A 196 -22.72 -9.88 7.77
CA LEU A 196 -21.90 -10.46 6.71
C LEU A 196 -22.02 -11.98 6.74
N LEU A 197 -22.08 -12.61 5.58
CA LEU A 197 -22.06 -14.06 5.45
C LEU A 197 -20.63 -14.61 5.52
N HIS A 198 -19.71 -14.03 4.76
CA HIS A 198 -18.31 -14.44 4.69
C HIS A 198 -17.37 -13.31 5.10
N LYS A 199 -16.29 -13.68 5.81
CA LYS A 199 -15.14 -12.81 6.05
C LYS A 199 -13.98 -13.18 5.14
N PHE A 200 -13.41 -12.20 4.44
CA PHE A 200 -12.29 -12.44 3.53
C PHE A 200 -10.92 -12.25 4.20
N TYR A 201 -10.81 -11.30 5.13
CA TYR A 201 -9.53 -10.95 5.71
C TYR A 201 -9.32 -11.68 7.04
N GLY A 202 -8.48 -12.72 6.99
CA GLY A 202 -7.97 -13.39 8.18
C GLY A 202 -6.73 -12.69 8.76
N PRO A 203 -6.39 -12.95 10.04
CA PRO A 203 -5.19 -12.40 10.67
C PRO A 203 -3.90 -12.85 9.96
N ALA A 204 -3.89 -14.04 9.36
CA ALA A 204 -2.76 -14.53 8.58
C ALA A 204 -2.52 -13.71 7.31
N THR A 205 -3.58 -13.27 6.62
CA THR A 205 -3.46 -12.45 5.41
C THR A 205 -2.83 -11.10 5.74
N LEU A 206 -3.25 -10.47 6.84
CA LEU A 206 -2.63 -9.24 7.32
C LEU A 206 -1.15 -9.41 7.63
N PHE A 207 -0.81 -10.45 8.40
CA PHE A 207 0.56 -10.70 8.79
C PHE A 207 1.46 -10.83 7.56
N ASN A 208 1.08 -11.68 6.61
CA ASN A 208 1.85 -11.87 5.38
C ASN A 208 1.94 -10.57 4.57
N THR A 209 0.86 -9.80 4.45
CA THR A 209 0.84 -8.58 3.63
C THR A 209 1.76 -7.49 4.17
N LEU A 210 1.89 -7.36 5.49
CA LEU A 210 2.73 -6.33 6.13
C LEU A 210 4.16 -6.81 6.38
N PHE A 211 4.35 -8.08 6.70
CA PHE A 211 5.64 -8.63 7.07
C PHE A 211 6.67 -8.54 5.93
N TRP A 212 6.31 -8.92 4.70
CA TRP A 212 7.26 -8.95 3.58
C TRP A 212 7.78 -7.56 3.16
N PRO A 213 6.94 -6.53 2.97
CA PRO A 213 7.44 -5.19 2.63
C PRO A 213 8.29 -4.58 3.75
N LEU A 214 7.89 -4.76 5.01
CA LEU A 214 8.62 -4.24 6.17
C LEU A 214 9.98 -4.92 6.34
N THR A 215 10.04 -6.24 6.20
CA THR A 215 11.32 -6.96 6.28
C THR A 215 12.29 -6.53 5.18
N LEU A 216 11.80 -6.36 3.94
CA LEU A 216 12.61 -5.83 2.84
C LEU A 216 13.11 -4.41 3.14
N LEU A 217 12.25 -3.53 3.65
CA LEU A 217 12.61 -2.16 4.02
C LEU A 217 13.70 -2.15 5.09
N VAL A 218 13.54 -2.96 6.15
CA VAL A 218 14.52 -3.07 7.24
C VAL A 218 15.86 -3.60 6.72
N ILE A 219 15.86 -4.68 5.93
CA ILE A 219 17.08 -5.27 5.40
C ILE A 219 17.81 -4.27 4.48
N SER A 220 17.10 -3.63 3.54
CA SER A 220 17.71 -2.64 2.64
C SER A 220 18.24 -1.41 3.39
N SER A 221 17.53 -0.96 4.43
CA SER A 221 17.99 0.15 5.27
C SER A 221 19.24 -0.21 6.06
N LEU A 222 19.33 -1.44 6.59
CA LEU A 222 20.52 -1.94 7.27
C LEU A 222 21.71 -2.05 6.32
N VAL A 223 21.51 -2.62 5.12
CA VAL A 223 22.57 -2.71 4.10
C VAL A 223 23.06 -1.32 3.71
N LEU A 224 22.15 -0.38 3.44
CA LEU A 224 22.49 1.00 3.11
C LEU A 224 23.28 1.67 4.24
N MET A 225 22.84 1.50 5.49
CA MET A 225 23.53 2.05 6.66
C MET A 225 24.94 1.47 6.81
N VAL A 226 25.11 0.17 6.60
CA VAL A 226 26.42 -0.49 6.64
C VAL A 226 27.34 0.05 5.54
N VAL A 227 26.87 0.12 4.29
CA VAL A 227 27.67 0.68 3.17
C VAL A 227 28.03 2.14 3.43
N TRP A 228 27.10 2.93 3.97
CA TRP A 228 27.32 4.32 4.35
C TRP A 228 28.42 4.48 5.41
N ILE A 229 28.41 3.64 6.45
CA ILE A 229 29.44 3.64 7.50
C ILE A 229 30.82 3.29 6.92
N TYR A 230 30.89 2.29 6.03
CA TYR A 230 32.15 1.84 5.45
C TYR A 230 32.74 2.84 4.43
N ASP A 231 31.91 3.46 3.61
CA ASP A 231 32.35 4.34 2.52
C ASP A 231 32.53 5.81 2.96
N ARG A 232 31.85 6.24 4.03
CA ARG A 232 31.82 7.65 4.50
C ARG A 232 31.52 8.65 3.36
N CYS A 233 30.61 8.29 2.46
CA CYS A 233 30.22 9.08 1.28
C CYS A 233 31.34 9.38 0.28
N ARG A 234 32.42 8.58 0.24
CA ARG A 234 33.52 8.81 -0.72
C ARG A 234 33.19 8.38 -2.14
N ALA A 235 32.22 7.48 -2.34
CA ALA A 235 31.85 6.99 -3.67
C ALA A 235 31.38 8.07 -4.67
N TRP A 236 30.87 9.21 -4.17
CA TRP A 236 30.41 10.34 -4.99
C TRP A 236 31.30 11.59 -4.82
N GLY A 237 32.39 11.51 -4.06
CA GLY A 237 33.28 12.66 -3.80
C GLY A 237 34.25 12.97 -4.95
N ASP A 238 34.57 11.98 -5.77
CA ASP A 238 35.61 12.09 -6.81
C ASP A 238 35.09 12.57 -8.17
N GLU A 239 33.77 12.77 -8.33
CA GLU A 239 33.16 13.24 -9.60
C GLU A 239 33.08 14.76 -9.71
N ASN A 240 33.29 15.49 -8.59
CA ASN A 240 33.21 16.95 -8.53
C ASN A 240 34.59 17.63 -8.61
N THR A 241 35.67 16.91 -8.96
CA THR A 241 36.95 17.58 -9.26
C THR A 241 36.83 18.28 -10.61
N VAL A 242 36.53 19.57 -10.49
CA VAL A 242 36.35 20.57 -11.55
C VAL A 242 37.48 20.50 -12.58
N ILE A 243 37.04 20.58 -13.83
CA ILE A 243 37.79 20.75 -15.07
C ILE A 243 38.87 21.84 -14.87
N ALA A 244 40.13 21.51 -15.16
CA ALA A 244 41.21 22.47 -15.37
C ALA A 244 41.44 22.65 -16.87
#